data_AF-A0A935UAM5-F1
#
_entry.id   AF-A0A935UAM5-F1
#
_cell.length_a   1.000
_cell.length_b   1.000
_cell.length_c   1.000
_cell.angle_alpha   90.00
_cell.angle_beta   90.00
_cell.angle_gamma   90.00
#
_symmetry.space_group_name_H-M   'P 1'
#
loop_
_entity.id
_entity.type
_entity.pdbx_description
1 polymer ?
#
loop_
_entity_poly.entity_id
_entity_poly.type
_entity_poly.pdbx_seq_one_letter_code
_entity_poly.pdbx_strand_id
1 'polypeptide(L)'
;MRTWPTVLAAVVAFALIVLAVSARTMALTVQNRVIRLEEHLRMQRLLPADLQARIGELSVGQLVALRFASDAELPELTRTVLTQGITDKKAIKRMITTWRPDHLRA
;
A
#
# COMPACT_ATOMS: atom_id res chain seq x y z
N MET A 1 -36.78 -19.54 31.91
CA MET A 1 -36.37 -20.02 30.58
C MET A 1 -36.43 -18.94 29.47
N ARG A 2 -36.10 -17.65 29.75
CA ARG A 2 -36.23 -16.55 28.76
C ARG A 2 -34.90 -15.97 28.25
N THR A 3 -33.76 -16.37 28.83
CA THR A 3 -32.42 -15.83 28.55
C THR A 3 -31.62 -16.64 27.51
N TRP A 4 -32.03 -17.87 27.22
CA TRP A 4 -31.39 -18.70 26.20
C TRP A 4 -31.38 -18.07 24.79
N PRO A 5 -32.51 -17.56 24.25
CA PRO A 5 -32.51 -16.94 22.93
C PRO A 5 -31.66 -15.65 22.88
N THR A 6 -31.58 -14.89 23.98
CA THR A 6 -30.76 -13.67 24.04
C THR A 6 -29.28 -13.99 24.05
N VAL A 7 -28.86 -15.06 24.73
CA VAL A 7 -27.46 -15.53 24.71
C VAL A 7 -27.08 -16.03 23.33
N LEU A 8 -27.95 -16.84 22.69
CA LEU A 8 -27.73 -17.30 21.31
C LEU A 8 -27.59 -16.13 20.34
N ALA A 9 -28.50 -15.14 20.43
CA ALA A 9 -28.45 -13.95 19.59
C ALA A 9 -27.14 -13.15 19.79
N ALA A 10 -26.66 -13.02 21.03
CA ALA A 10 -25.39 -12.35 21.31
C ALA A 10 -24.19 -13.09 20.70
N VAL A 11 -24.16 -14.43 20.78
CA VAL A 11 -23.11 -15.25 20.16
C VAL A 11 -23.13 -15.12 18.64
N VAL A 12 -24.31 -15.16 18.01
CA VAL A 12 -24.45 -14.98 16.57
C VAL A 12 -24.01 -13.57 16.14
N ALA A 13 -24.43 -12.53 16.87
CA ALA A 13 -24.00 -11.16 16.59
C ALA A 13 -22.47 -11.01 16.67
N PHE A 14 -21.85 -11.59 17.70
CA PHE A 14 -20.40 -11.60 17.83
C PHE A 14 -19.72 -12.35 16.67
N ALA A 15 -20.23 -13.52 16.29
CA ALA A 15 -19.72 -14.28 15.15
C ALA A 15 -19.80 -13.49 13.83
N LEU A 16 -20.90 -12.77 13.60
CA LEU A 16 -21.06 -11.91 12.42
C LEU A 16 -20.08 -10.74 12.42
N ILE A 17 -19.80 -10.13 13.58
CA ILE A 17 -18.78 -9.08 13.69
C ILE A 17 -17.39 -9.64 13.34
N VAL A 18 -17.02 -10.80 13.91
CA VAL A 18 -15.73 -11.44 13.62
C VAL A 18 -15.61 -11.81 12.14
N LEU A 19 -16.68 -12.33 11.54
CA LEU A 19 -16.74 -12.65 10.11
C LEU A 19 -16.54 -11.38 9.26
N ALA A 20 -17.25 -10.30 9.57
CA ALA A 20 -17.17 -9.04 8.84
C ALA A 20 -15.77 -8.41 8.93
N VAL A 21 -15.17 -8.40 10.13
CA VAL A 21 -13.80 -7.91 10.34
C VAL A 21 -12.80 -8.76 9.58
N SER A 22 -12.90 -10.09 9.67
CA SER A 22 -12.01 -11.03 8.97
C SER A 22 -12.11 -10.88 7.44
N ALA A 23 -13.33 -10.78 6.90
CA ALA A 23 -13.53 -10.56 5.47
C ALA A 23 -12.87 -9.25 5.00
N ARG A 24 -13.02 -8.17 5.78
CA ARG A 24 -12.41 -6.87 5.47
C ARG A 24 -10.88 -6.92 5.55
N THR A 25 -10.30 -7.55 6.56
CA THR A 25 -8.83 -7.65 6.70
C THR A 25 -8.21 -8.48 5.59
N MET A 26 -8.86 -9.57 5.17
CA MET A 26 -8.42 -10.37 4.03
C MET A 26 -8.44 -9.56 2.74
N ALA A 27 -9.53 -8.84 2.46
CA ALA A 27 -9.64 -8.00 1.27
C ALA A 27 -8.55 -6.90 1.22
N LEU A 28 -8.34 -6.18 2.33
CA LEU A 28 -7.29 -5.17 2.43
C LEU A 28 -5.88 -5.75 2.27
N THR A 29 -5.65 -6.96 2.80
CA THR A 29 -4.35 -7.63 2.68
C THR A 29 -4.05 -7.99 1.23
N VAL A 30 -5.03 -8.54 0.49
CA VAL A 30 -4.88 -8.85 -0.94
C VAL A 30 -4.69 -7.57 -1.74
N GLN A 31 -5.49 -6.54 -1.49
CA GLN A 31 -5.37 -5.24 -2.16
C GLN A 31 -3.96 -4.64 -1.98
N ASN A 32 -3.42 -4.63 -0.75
CA ASN A 32 -2.07 -4.15 -0.46
C ASN A 32 -0.98 -4.95 -1.19
N ARG A 33 -1.16 -6.28 -1.31
CA ARG A 33 -0.22 -7.14 -2.05
C ARG A 33 -0.25 -6.85 -3.55
N VAL A 34 -1.44 -6.65 -4.12
CA VAL A 34 -1.62 -6.29 -5.53
C VAL A 34 -0.99 -4.94 -5.83
N ILE A 35 -1.31 -3.90 -5.04
CA ILE A 35 -0.71 -2.56 -5.22
C ILE A 35 0.83 -2.63 -5.17
N ARG A 36 1.39 -3.41 -4.23
CA ARG A 36 2.85 -3.58 -4.14
C ARG A 36 3.43 -4.23 -5.39
N LEU A 37 2.75 -5.25 -5.93
CA LEU A 37 3.19 -5.93 -7.15
C LEU A 37 3.10 -5.00 -8.36
N GLU A 38 2.01 -4.26 -8.51
CA GLU A 38 1.81 -3.32 -9.61
C GLU A 38 2.86 -2.22 -9.62
N GLU A 39 3.13 -1.60 -8.47
CA GLU A 39 4.16 -0.56 -8.37
C GLU A 39 5.57 -1.14 -8.56
N HIS A 40 5.84 -2.36 -8.08
CA HIS A 40 7.10 -3.04 -8.34
C HIS A 40 7.32 -3.29 -9.84
N LEU A 41 6.30 -3.79 -10.54
CA LEU A 41 6.33 -4.01 -12.00
C LEU A 41 6.48 -2.69 -12.76
N ARG A 42 5.80 -1.63 -12.33
CA ARG A 42 5.95 -0.28 -12.89
C ARG A 42 7.38 0.22 -12.73
N MET A 43 7.96 0.08 -11.54
CA MET A 43 9.36 0.45 -11.26
C MET A 43 10.33 -0.36 -12.12
N GLN A 44 10.12 -1.66 -12.30
CA GLN A 44 10.96 -2.47 -13.20
C GLN A 44 10.94 -2.00 -14.66
N ARG A 45 9.84 -1.40 -15.13
CA ARG A 45 9.72 -0.86 -16.49
C ARG A 45 10.31 0.53 -16.65
N LEU A 46 10.21 1.37 -15.62
CA LEU A 46 10.59 2.78 -15.69
C LEU A 46 11.99 3.07 -15.16
N LEU A 47 12.49 2.27 -14.22
CA LEU A 47 13.80 2.50 -13.61
C LEU A 47 14.93 2.00 -14.52
N PRO A 48 16.06 2.72 -14.58
CA PRO A 48 17.28 2.22 -15.19
C PRO A 48 17.85 1.02 -14.42
N ALA A 49 18.68 0.21 -15.09
CA ALA A 49 19.15 -1.09 -14.59
C ALA A 49 19.88 -1.01 -13.23
N ASP A 50 20.57 0.09 -12.94
CA ASP A 50 21.22 0.37 -11.65
C ASP A 50 20.22 0.44 -10.49
N LEU A 51 19.06 1.06 -10.72
CA LEU A 51 18.00 1.19 -9.72
C LEU A 51 17.11 -0.05 -9.65
N GLN A 52 16.96 -0.81 -10.73
CA GLN A 52 16.15 -2.04 -10.75
C GLN A 52 16.64 -3.08 -9.73
N ALA A 53 17.95 -3.25 -9.61
CA ALA A 53 18.55 -4.16 -8.62
C ALA A 53 18.27 -3.72 -7.17
N ARG A 54 18.01 -2.43 -6.96
CA ARG A 54 17.82 -1.80 -5.64
C ARG A 54 16.36 -1.61 -5.26
N ILE A 55 15.40 -2.01 -6.10
CA ILE A 55 13.98 -1.88 -5.77
C ILE A 55 13.65 -2.64 -4.46
N GLY A 56 14.32 -3.76 -4.21
CA GLY A 56 14.17 -4.54 -2.97
C GLY A 56 14.61 -3.81 -1.69
N GLU A 57 15.40 -2.74 -1.80
CA GLU A 57 15.80 -1.90 -0.66
C GLU A 57 14.67 -0.95 -0.23
N LEU A 58 13.68 -0.71 -1.09
CA LEU A 58 12.56 0.18 -0.78
C LEU A 58 11.60 -0.49 0.22
N SER A 59 11.40 0.19 1.34
CA SER A 59 10.35 -0.17 2.29
C SER A 59 8.96 0.01 1.66
N VAL A 60 7.98 -0.72 2.18
CA VAL A 60 6.56 -0.56 1.79
C VAL A 60 6.10 0.90 1.95
N GLY A 61 6.63 1.61 2.94
CA GLY A 61 6.33 3.03 3.14
C GLY A 61 6.79 3.92 1.99
N GLN A 62 8.02 3.71 1.52
CA GLN A 62 8.60 4.43 0.39
C GLN A 62 7.86 4.10 -0.91
N LEU A 63 7.58 2.81 -1.17
CA LEU A 63 6.79 2.39 -2.35
C LEU A 63 5.42 3.08 -2.41
N VAL A 64 4.70 3.11 -1.28
CA VAL A 64 3.38 3.77 -1.19
C VAL A 64 3.47 5.28 -1.43
N ALA A 65 4.57 5.93 -1.05
CA ALA A 65 4.78 7.34 -1.32
C ALA A 65 5.14 7.60 -2.79
N LEU A 66 6.06 6.81 -3.35
CA LEU A 66 6.53 6.90 -4.73
C LEU A 66 5.43 6.59 -5.77
N ARG A 67 4.41 5.82 -5.40
CA ARG A 67 3.23 5.56 -6.25
C ARG A 67 2.57 6.82 -6.81
N PHE A 68 2.64 7.93 -6.07
CA PHE A 68 2.05 9.20 -6.47
C PHE A 68 2.94 10.04 -7.39
N ALA A 69 4.19 9.63 -7.62
CA ALA A 69 5.09 10.31 -8.54
C ALA A 69 4.72 9.97 -9.98
N SER A 70 4.85 10.93 -10.89
CA SER A 70 4.70 10.69 -12.33
C SER A 70 5.76 9.73 -12.87
N ASP A 71 5.49 9.11 -14.03
CA ASP A 71 6.43 8.17 -14.65
C ASP A 71 7.76 8.84 -15.03
N ALA A 72 7.72 10.14 -15.39
CA ALA A 72 8.89 10.90 -15.81
C ALA A 72 9.85 11.22 -14.65
N GLU A 73 9.34 11.50 -13.45
CA GLU A 73 10.16 11.87 -12.29
C GLU A 73 10.51 10.68 -11.39
N LEU A 74 9.84 9.53 -11.57
CA LEU A 74 10.02 8.35 -10.72
C LEU A 74 11.48 7.87 -10.64
N PRO A 75 12.28 7.81 -11.72
CA PRO A 75 13.67 7.35 -11.64
C PRO A 75 14.56 8.24 -10.77
N GLU A 76 14.54 9.55 -11.02
CA GLU A 76 15.35 10.51 -10.25
C GLU A 76 14.88 10.61 -8.79
N LEU A 77 13.57 10.57 -8.55
CA LEU A 77 13.04 10.57 -7.20
C LEU A 77 13.44 9.30 -6.43
N THR A 78 13.36 8.13 -7.07
CA THR A 78 13.76 6.86 -6.46
C THR A 78 15.26 6.85 -6.13
N ARG A 79 16.11 7.34 -7.04
CA ARG A 79 17.54 7.51 -6.79
C ARG A 79 17.79 8.40 -5.59
N THR A 80 17.10 9.53 -5.50
CA THR A 80 17.25 10.48 -4.39
C THR A 80 16.84 9.84 -3.06
N VAL A 81 15.69 9.15 -3.04
CA VAL A 81 15.18 8.46 -1.84
C VAL A 81 16.16 7.39 -1.35
N LEU A 82 16.73 6.59 -2.25
CA LEU A 82 17.68 5.54 -1.92
C LEU A 82 19.05 6.09 -1.49
N THR A 83 19.56 7.12 -2.18
CA THR A 83 20.89 7.71 -1.89
C THR A 83 20.87 8.51 -0.59
N GLN A 84 19.80 9.26 -0.32
CA GLN A 84 19.67 10.06 0.90
C GLN A 84 19.05 9.27 2.07
N GLY A 85 18.67 8.01 1.87
CA GLY A 85 18.08 7.17 2.91
C GLY A 85 16.76 7.72 3.46
N ILE A 86 15.94 8.36 2.62
CA ILE A 86 14.70 9.03 3.06
C ILE A 86 13.65 7.97 3.39
N THR A 87 13.34 7.80 4.67
CA THR A 87 12.35 6.82 5.14
C THR A 87 10.96 7.42 5.34
N ASP A 88 10.86 8.73 5.56
CA ASP A 88 9.59 9.41 5.83
C ASP A 88 8.73 9.56 4.56
N LYS A 89 7.52 9.01 4.60
CA LYS A 89 6.57 9.06 3.49
C LYS A 89 6.14 10.49 3.16
N LYS A 90 6.03 11.35 4.19
CA LYS A 90 5.60 12.75 4.01
C LYS A 90 6.70 13.59 3.35
N ALA A 91 7.97 13.32 3.66
CA ALA A 91 9.10 13.91 2.95
C ALA A 91 9.08 13.53 1.47
N ILE A 92 8.94 12.24 1.13
CA ILE A 92 8.90 11.77 -0.26
C ILE A 92 7.74 12.42 -1.03
N LYS A 93 6.54 12.45 -0.44
CA LYS A 93 5.38 13.09 -1.06
C LYS A 93 5.55 14.59 -1.31
N ARG A 94 6.34 15.29 -0.47
CA ARG A 94 6.65 16.72 -0.65
C ARG A 94 7.64 16.96 -1.79
N MET A 95 8.44 15.96 -2.16
CA MET A 95 9.40 16.04 -3.26
C MET A 95 8.76 15.77 -4.63
N ILE A 96 7.54 15.23 -4.65
CA ILE A 96 6.80 14.96 -5.90
C ILE A 96 6.36 16.30 -6.50
N THR A 97 6.77 16.56 -7.74
CA THR A 97 6.40 17.77 -8.46
C THR A 97 5.17 17.52 -9.32
N THR A 98 5.11 16.38 -10.02
CA THR A 98 4.00 16.05 -10.90
C THR A 98 3.17 14.92 -10.31
N TRP A 99 2.07 15.29 -9.66
CA TRP A 99 1.24 14.32 -8.96
C TRP A 99 0.48 13.40 -9.93
N ARG A 100 0.68 12.10 -9.80
CA ARG A 100 -0.13 11.08 -10.46
C ARG A 100 -1.45 10.88 -9.68
N PRO A 101 -2.61 11.22 -10.25
CA PRO A 101 -3.88 11.02 -9.56
C PRO A 101 -4.17 9.53 -9.34
N ASP A 102 -4.49 9.17 -8.10
CA ASP A 102 -4.98 7.85 -7.73
C ASP A 102 -6.50 7.82 -7.89
N HIS A 103 -6.96 7.33 -9.04
CA HIS A 103 -8.38 7.28 -9.43
C HIS A 103 -9.15 6.10 -8.83
N LEU A 104 -8.45 5.04 -8.38
CA LEU A 104 -9.05 3.84 -7.80
C LEU A 104 -8.86 3.85 -6.28
N ARG A 105 -9.74 4.61 -5.60
CA ARG A 105 -9.83 4.65 -4.13
C ARG A 105 -11.04 3.83 -3.68
N ALA A 106 -10.90 2.51 -3.65
CA ALA A 106 -11.92 1.60 -3.14
C ALA A 106 -11.54 1.09 -1.74
#